data_AF-A0A3C1JZ56-F1
#
_entry.id   AF-A0A3C1JZ56-F1
#
_cell.length_a   1.000
_cell.length_b   1.000
_cell.length_c   1.000
_cell.angle_alpha   90.00
_cell.angle_beta   90.00
_cell.angle_gamma   90.00
#
_symmetry.space_group_name_H-M   'P 1'
#
loop_
_entity.id
_entity.type
_entity.pdbx_description
1 polymer ?
#
loop_
_entity_poly.entity_id
_entity_poly.type
_entity_poly.pdbx_seq_one_letter_code
_entity_poly.pdbx_strand_id
1 'polypeptide(L)'
;MLFAQGGYEDLLFTEVEVENPVYMPVIGLGAGFINYYGELENDTKNILQGTPTFRLNLYQPLGKKHYMKGNINVIYGKISGYERSFEDTSKNLNFSDDIFTIGANLEYNFGNIFKGDRKIRPFLSLGGEYITFSTMNTDLENSEGEYIYLPDGTIRVDDVVAKRDYIYETNFQTLNRFGRDKQTTSVIALVGDAGLDFKITNRVSLRLAGSLHYTFTDEIDDVSNENTKGRIGDSKNDMFSFTYVALNLDLFSEAKTKIMESLFLDVSGDFDYTIIADSDNDGVLDLADNCFNTPEGIEVDSVGCPFDDDKDGVPNFKDNDLASVTNAIVDENGVELTPDQILANLLQDIQAVMRTDAYMIPIGLGWSKYSQMSNVEIPEKFKPLDIDNDGYISFEELLKAINNFFDSDGEFKPDDIYELNDFFFAQ
;
A
#
# COMPACT_ATOMS: atom_id res chain seq x y z
N MET A 1 1.44 13.73 4.32
CA MET A 1 1.34 15.18 4.59
C MET A 1 1.12 15.84 3.24
N LEU A 2 0.10 16.68 3.14
CA LEU A 2 -0.35 17.31 1.90
C LEU A 2 0.67 18.32 1.36
N PHE A 3 1.14 18.11 0.14
CA PHE A 3 1.42 19.17 -0.85
C PHE A 3 1.15 18.55 -2.22
N ALA A 4 -0.13 18.55 -2.62
CA ALA A 4 -0.50 18.40 -4.02
C ALA A 4 -0.63 19.82 -4.57
N GLN A 5 0.50 20.39 -4.97
CA GLN A 5 0.51 21.52 -5.89
C GLN A 5 0.51 20.88 -7.28
N GLY A 6 -0.67 20.78 -7.92
CA GLY A 6 -0.81 20.21 -9.25
C GLY A 6 -0.13 21.07 -10.31
N GLY A 7 1.20 21.01 -10.36
CA GLY A 7 2.06 21.62 -11.36
C GLY A 7 2.72 20.57 -12.24
N TYR A 8 3.48 21.01 -13.25
CA TYR A 8 4.20 20.12 -14.18
C TYR A 8 5.18 19.17 -13.47
N GLU A 9 5.63 19.49 -12.26
CA GLU A 9 6.53 18.66 -11.46
C GLU A 9 5.91 17.30 -11.10
N ASP A 10 4.60 17.21 -10.89
CA ASP A 10 3.91 15.95 -10.62
C ASP A 10 3.92 15.00 -11.84
N LEU A 11 4.08 15.53 -13.06
CA LEU A 11 4.23 14.74 -14.29
C LEU A 11 5.64 14.14 -14.43
N LEU A 12 6.63 14.68 -13.72
CA LEU A 12 7.99 14.18 -13.73
C LEU A 12 8.14 12.95 -12.83
N PHE A 13 7.29 12.77 -11.83
CA PHE A 13 7.40 11.64 -10.90
C PHE A 13 6.56 10.45 -11.37
N THR A 14 7.23 9.39 -11.83
CA THR A 14 6.57 8.14 -12.22
C THR A 14 6.87 7.03 -11.22
N GLU A 15 5.83 6.26 -10.85
CA GLU A 15 5.99 5.07 -10.01
C GLU A 15 6.38 3.89 -10.91
N VAL A 16 7.63 3.45 -10.81
CA VAL A 16 8.18 2.36 -11.63
C VAL A 16 8.32 1.10 -10.79
N GLU A 17 7.89 -0.06 -11.32
CA GLU A 17 8.12 -1.36 -10.69
C GLU A 17 9.59 -1.75 -10.77
N VAL A 18 10.15 -2.19 -9.65
CA VAL A 18 11.50 -2.76 -9.59
C VAL A 18 11.44 -4.18 -10.15
N GLU A 19 12.18 -4.48 -11.22
CA GLU A 19 12.15 -5.80 -11.88
C GLU A 19 12.64 -6.95 -10.97
N ASN A 20 13.57 -6.70 -10.04
CA ASN A 20 14.13 -7.71 -9.13
C ASN A 20 14.46 -7.13 -7.74
N PRO A 21 13.47 -6.78 -6.92
CA PRO A 21 13.72 -6.23 -5.59
C PRO A 21 14.38 -7.27 -4.69
N VAL A 22 15.37 -6.83 -3.91
CA VAL A 22 16.00 -7.68 -2.90
C VAL A 22 15.08 -7.82 -1.68
N TYR A 23 14.69 -9.07 -1.37
CA TYR A 23 13.86 -9.38 -0.20
C TYR A 23 14.71 -9.83 0.97
N MET A 24 14.57 -9.13 2.08
CA MET A 24 15.27 -9.42 3.33
C MET A 24 14.35 -10.17 4.31
N PRO A 25 14.91 -10.78 5.36
CA PRO A 25 14.11 -11.45 6.38
C PRO A 25 13.13 -10.50 7.06
N VAL A 26 11.88 -10.94 7.18
CA VAL A 26 10.81 -10.19 7.86
C VAL A 26 10.69 -10.66 9.30
N ILE A 27 10.56 -9.71 10.21
CA ILE A 27 10.45 -9.97 11.65
C ILE A 27 8.98 -9.93 12.06
N GLY A 28 8.51 -10.98 12.71
CA GLY A 28 7.17 -11.09 13.29
C GLY A 28 7.24 -11.11 14.81
N LEU A 29 6.46 -10.24 15.47
CA LEU A 29 6.30 -10.23 16.91
C LEU A 29 4.86 -10.59 17.24
N GLY A 30 4.68 -11.69 17.98
CA GLY A 30 3.37 -12.24 18.32
C GLY A 30 3.16 -12.44 19.81
N ALA A 31 1.89 -12.39 20.19
CA ALA A 31 1.41 -12.71 21.53
C ALA A 31 0.11 -13.50 21.41
N GLY A 32 -0.13 -14.38 22.38
CA GLY A 32 -1.27 -15.27 22.34
C GLY A 32 -1.40 -16.11 23.60
N PHE A 33 -2.17 -17.19 23.48
CA PHE A 33 -2.48 -18.09 24.58
C PHE A 33 -2.17 -19.54 24.21
N ILE A 34 -1.48 -20.25 25.10
CA ILE A 34 -1.27 -21.70 25.01
C ILE A 34 -2.42 -22.42 25.73
N ASN A 35 -2.91 -23.48 25.09
CA ASN A 35 -3.78 -24.49 25.71
C ASN A 35 -3.09 -25.84 25.65
N TYR A 36 -2.88 -26.44 26.83
CA TYR A 36 -2.30 -27.76 26.99
C TYR A 36 -3.35 -28.86 26.84
N TYR A 37 -2.97 -29.96 26.20
CA TYR A 37 -3.78 -31.16 26.06
C TYR A 37 -2.92 -32.37 26.46
N GLY A 38 -3.29 -32.97 27.57
CA GLY A 38 -2.69 -34.15 28.18
C GLY A 38 -3.63 -34.62 29.29
N GLU A 39 -3.11 -35.29 30.31
CA GLU A 39 -3.86 -35.74 31.46
C GLU A 39 -4.41 -34.58 32.27
N LEU A 40 -3.61 -33.53 32.46
CA LEU A 40 -3.98 -32.32 33.19
C LEU A 40 -4.56 -31.24 32.25
N GLU A 41 -5.60 -31.59 31.48
CA GLU A 41 -6.26 -30.66 30.55
C GLU A 41 -7.09 -29.59 31.29
N ASN A 42 -6.90 -28.31 30.95
CA ASN A 42 -7.71 -27.23 31.49
C ASN A 42 -9.19 -27.38 31.05
N ASP A 43 -10.15 -27.14 31.95
CA ASP A 43 -11.59 -27.23 31.64
C ASP A 43 -12.07 -26.25 30.56
N THR A 44 -11.24 -25.27 30.20
CA THR A 44 -11.57 -24.21 29.25
C THR A 44 -11.38 -24.68 27.81
N LYS A 45 -12.47 -25.05 27.14
CA LYS A 45 -12.48 -25.40 25.70
C LYS A 45 -12.37 -24.19 24.76
N ASN A 46 -12.10 -22.99 25.28
CA ASN A 46 -12.04 -21.77 24.48
C ASN A 46 -10.59 -21.48 24.08
N ILE A 47 -10.35 -21.45 22.76
CA ILE A 47 -9.04 -21.15 22.14
C ILE A 47 -8.46 -19.77 22.50
N LEU A 48 -9.26 -18.87 23.09
CA LEU A 48 -8.85 -17.54 23.56
C LEU A 48 -8.57 -17.48 25.08
N GLN A 49 -8.79 -18.56 25.80
CA GLN A 49 -8.34 -18.73 27.19
C GLN A 49 -7.09 -19.60 27.18
N GLY A 50 -6.20 -19.41 28.17
CA GLY A 50 -4.94 -20.13 28.25
C GLY A 50 -3.85 -19.30 28.90
N THR A 51 -2.62 -19.80 28.87
CA THR A 51 -1.45 -19.12 29.44
C THR A 51 -0.86 -18.13 28.45
N PRO A 52 -0.58 -16.89 28.88
CA PRO A 52 -0.03 -15.86 27.99
C PRO A 52 1.38 -16.24 27.53
N THR A 53 1.60 -16.15 26.22
CA THR A 53 2.83 -16.60 25.57
C THR A 53 3.21 -15.67 24.43
N PHE A 54 4.51 -15.45 24.25
CA PHE A 54 5.08 -14.62 23.20
C PHE A 54 5.73 -15.47 22.11
N ARG A 55 5.70 -14.95 20.89
CA ARG A 55 6.32 -15.56 19.72
C ARG A 55 7.16 -14.54 18.98
N LEU A 56 8.40 -14.90 18.69
CA LEU A 56 9.23 -14.22 17.71
C LEU A 56 9.28 -15.09 16.45
N ASN A 57 9.07 -14.49 15.29
CA ASN A 57 9.15 -15.17 14.01
C ASN A 57 10.11 -14.42 13.09
N LEU A 58 10.97 -15.14 12.38
CA LEU A 58 11.79 -14.61 11.31
C LEU A 58 11.49 -15.41 10.07
N TYR A 59 11.05 -14.75 9.00
CA TYR A 59 10.74 -15.47 7.76
C TYR A 59 11.36 -14.86 6.53
N GLN A 60 11.74 -15.74 5.60
CA GLN A 60 12.28 -15.38 4.30
C GLN A 60 11.33 -15.92 3.21
N PRO A 61 10.77 -15.06 2.35
CA PRO A 61 10.07 -15.50 1.15
C PRO A 61 10.99 -16.31 0.24
N LEU A 62 10.48 -17.41 -0.31
CA LEU A 62 11.21 -18.32 -1.19
C LEU A 62 10.68 -18.21 -2.63
N GLY A 63 11.62 -18.05 -3.57
CA GLY A 63 11.35 -17.96 -5.01
C GLY A 63 10.66 -16.66 -5.44
N LYS A 64 10.72 -16.33 -6.74
CA LYS A 64 10.26 -15.01 -7.27
C LYS A 64 8.79 -14.68 -7.00
N LYS A 65 7.93 -15.70 -6.86
CA LYS A 65 6.48 -15.54 -6.66
C LYS A 65 6.07 -15.51 -5.18
N HIS A 66 7.00 -15.78 -4.26
CA HIS A 66 6.78 -15.79 -2.80
C HIS A 66 5.59 -16.64 -2.34
N TYR A 67 5.32 -17.75 -3.01
CA TYR A 67 4.25 -18.67 -2.58
C TYR A 67 4.62 -19.46 -1.34
N MET A 68 5.92 -19.61 -1.12
CA MET A 68 6.47 -20.34 0.01
C MET A 68 7.35 -19.41 0.83
N LYS A 69 7.42 -19.64 2.14
CA LYS A 69 8.33 -18.93 3.05
C LYS A 69 9.01 -19.93 3.98
N GLY A 70 10.30 -19.75 4.22
CA GLY A 70 11.00 -20.42 5.30
C GLY A 70 10.87 -19.59 6.57
N ASN A 71 10.47 -20.21 7.68
CA ASN A 71 10.28 -19.56 8.97
C ASN A 71 11.20 -20.18 10.00
N ILE A 72 11.78 -19.33 10.85
CA ILE A 72 12.36 -19.73 12.13
C ILE A 72 11.53 -19.03 13.19
N ASN A 73 10.96 -19.79 14.11
CA ASN A 73 10.17 -19.25 15.20
C ASN A 73 10.80 -19.59 16.55
N VAL A 74 10.54 -18.72 17.51
CA VAL A 74 10.87 -18.92 18.92
C VAL A 74 9.62 -18.60 19.72
N ILE A 75 9.22 -19.51 20.60
CA ILE A 75 8.10 -19.31 21.51
C ILE A 75 8.65 -19.30 22.93
N TYR A 76 8.22 -18.32 23.72
CA TYR A 76 8.56 -18.24 25.13
C TYR A 76 7.32 -17.81 25.92
N GLY A 77 7.00 -18.57 26.96
CA GLY A 77 5.84 -18.31 27.80
C GLY A 77 5.67 -19.37 28.86
N LYS A 78 4.44 -19.54 29.33
CA LYS A 78 4.08 -20.57 30.30
C LYS A 78 3.17 -21.60 29.69
N ILE A 79 3.25 -22.81 30.22
CA ILE A 79 2.28 -23.87 30.02
C ILE A 79 1.73 -24.27 31.38
N SER A 80 0.43 -24.54 31.45
CA SER A 80 -0.20 -24.95 32.70
C SER A 80 -1.40 -25.83 32.42
N GLY A 81 -1.67 -26.71 33.36
CA GLY A 81 -2.79 -27.63 33.33
C GLY A 81 -3.26 -27.96 34.73
N TYR A 82 -4.52 -28.39 34.86
CA TYR A 82 -5.04 -28.90 36.11
C TYR A 82 -6.14 -29.92 35.86
N GLU A 83 -6.31 -30.83 36.79
CA GLU A 83 -7.50 -31.69 36.85
C GLU A 83 -8.19 -31.53 38.21
N ARG A 84 -9.53 -31.49 38.16
CA ARG A 84 -10.36 -31.50 39.36
C ARG A 84 -11.30 -32.71 39.34
N SER A 85 -11.22 -33.55 40.38
CA SER A 85 -12.11 -34.70 40.57
C SER A 85 -12.66 -34.72 42.00
N PHE A 86 -13.99 -34.83 42.10
CA PHE A 86 -14.72 -34.94 43.38
C PHE A 86 -14.92 -36.40 43.83
N GLU A 87 -14.96 -37.34 42.88
CA GLU A 87 -15.14 -38.77 43.16
C GLU A 87 -13.83 -39.44 43.57
N ASP A 88 -12.74 -39.09 42.85
CA ASP A 88 -11.40 -39.59 43.12
C ASP A 88 -10.49 -38.41 43.43
N THR A 89 -10.37 -38.08 44.71
CA THR A 89 -9.63 -36.90 45.14
C THR A 89 -8.13 -37.00 44.89
N SER A 90 -7.61 -38.20 44.61
CA SER A 90 -6.20 -38.42 44.29
C SER A 90 -5.80 -37.88 42.91
N LYS A 91 -6.78 -37.65 42.02
CA LYS A 91 -6.56 -37.07 40.69
C LYS A 91 -6.38 -35.57 40.69
N ASN A 92 -6.72 -34.89 41.79
CA ASN A 92 -6.59 -33.45 41.88
C ASN A 92 -5.11 -33.05 41.83
N LEU A 93 -4.71 -32.49 40.70
CA LEU A 93 -3.34 -32.12 40.42
C LEU A 93 -3.32 -30.88 39.52
N ASN A 94 -2.25 -30.12 39.60
CA ASN A 94 -2.03 -28.96 38.77
C ASN A 94 -0.55 -28.81 38.48
N PHE A 95 -0.22 -28.12 37.41
CA PHE A 95 1.15 -27.75 37.08
C PHE A 95 1.19 -26.41 36.36
N SER A 96 2.31 -25.72 36.50
CA SER A 96 2.65 -24.58 35.66
C SER A 96 4.16 -24.55 35.49
N ASP A 97 4.59 -24.37 34.25
CA ASP A 97 6.01 -24.27 33.94
C ASP A 97 6.31 -23.32 32.79
N ASP A 98 7.56 -22.88 32.71
CA ASP A 98 8.07 -22.08 31.60
C ASP A 98 8.40 -23.01 30.41
N ILE A 99 7.95 -22.61 29.23
CA ILE A 99 8.20 -23.30 27.96
C ILE A 99 9.03 -22.41 27.03
N PHE A 100 10.05 -23.01 26.43
CA PHE A 100 10.83 -22.42 25.36
C PHE A 100 10.81 -23.34 24.14
N THR A 101 10.44 -22.83 22.97
CA THR A 101 10.52 -23.58 21.72
C THR A 101 11.37 -22.83 20.70
N ILE A 102 12.08 -23.60 19.86
CA ILE A 102 12.71 -23.10 18.65
C ILE A 102 12.32 -24.01 17.49
N GLY A 103 11.63 -23.44 16.52
CA GLY A 103 11.04 -24.16 15.39
C GLY A 103 11.56 -23.68 14.05
N ALA A 104 11.60 -24.60 13.09
CA ALA A 104 11.79 -24.28 11.68
C ALA A 104 10.60 -24.81 10.88
N ASN A 105 9.96 -23.94 10.10
CA ASN A 105 8.73 -24.27 9.39
C ASN A 105 8.77 -23.80 7.93
N LEU A 106 8.11 -24.56 7.08
CA LEU A 106 7.81 -24.16 5.71
C LEU A 106 6.36 -23.67 5.67
N GLU A 107 6.15 -22.45 5.19
CA GLU A 107 4.83 -21.84 5.06
C GLU A 107 4.44 -21.76 3.58
N TYR A 108 3.17 -22.01 3.30
CA TYR A 108 2.55 -21.87 1.99
C TYR A 108 1.32 -20.96 2.10
N ASN A 109 1.26 -19.94 1.24
CA ASN A 109 0.25 -18.86 1.32
C ASN A 109 -0.80 -18.89 0.20
N PHE A 110 -0.89 -19.99 -0.56
CA PHE A 110 -1.90 -20.20 -1.62
C PHE A 110 -1.96 -19.11 -2.70
N GLY A 111 -0.89 -18.33 -2.91
CA GLY A 111 -0.87 -17.23 -3.88
C GLY A 111 -1.05 -17.66 -5.35
N ASN A 112 -0.90 -18.94 -5.65
CA ASN A 112 -1.20 -19.53 -6.96
C ASN A 112 -2.69 -19.74 -7.22
N ILE A 113 -3.49 -19.99 -6.17
CA ILE A 113 -4.94 -20.20 -6.26
C ILE A 113 -5.64 -18.84 -6.25
N PHE A 114 -5.24 -17.96 -5.33
CA PHE A 114 -5.84 -16.65 -5.15
C PHE A 114 -5.00 -15.56 -5.84
N LYS A 115 -5.33 -15.26 -7.10
CA LYS A 115 -4.63 -14.25 -7.91
C LYS A 115 -4.87 -12.81 -7.41
N GLY A 116 -3.88 -11.94 -7.61
CA GLY A 116 -3.93 -10.49 -7.34
C GLY A 116 -3.36 -10.07 -5.98
N ASP A 117 -3.23 -8.75 -5.76
CA ASP A 117 -2.77 -8.19 -4.49
C ASP A 117 -3.90 -8.08 -3.46
N ARG A 118 -4.27 -9.22 -2.88
CA ARG A 118 -5.33 -9.26 -1.86
C ARG A 118 -4.84 -8.78 -0.50
N LYS A 119 -5.72 -8.08 0.21
CA LYS A 119 -5.52 -7.63 1.59
C LYS A 119 -5.52 -8.77 2.61
N ILE A 120 -6.15 -9.90 2.31
CA ILE A 120 -6.24 -11.06 3.22
C ILE A 120 -5.68 -12.28 2.50
N ARG A 121 -4.77 -13.02 3.14
CA ARG A 121 -4.13 -14.21 2.58
C ARG A 121 -4.15 -15.35 3.60
N PRO A 122 -4.79 -16.49 3.28
CA PRO A 122 -4.67 -17.66 4.11
C PRO A 122 -3.26 -18.25 4.00
N PHE A 123 -2.82 -18.90 5.06
CA PHE A 123 -1.59 -19.67 5.04
C PHE A 123 -1.72 -20.97 5.82
N LEU A 124 -0.88 -21.93 5.43
CA LEU A 124 -0.62 -23.16 6.15
C LEU A 124 0.89 -23.27 6.34
N SER A 125 1.33 -23.67 7.52
CA SER A 125 2.73 -23.97 7.78
C SER A 125 2.89 -25.32 8.46
N LEU A 126 3.98 -26.00 8.14
CA LEU A 126 4.37 -27.26 8.78
C LEU A 126 5.87 -27.22 9.05
N GLY A 127 6.27 -27.70 10.22
CA GLY A 127 7.65 -27.69 10.64
C GLY A 127 7.95 -28.68 11.75
N GLY A 128 9.22 -28.69 12.13
CA GLY A 128 9.70 -29.35 13.33
C GLY A 128 10.19 -28.30 14.32
N GLU A 129 10.07 -28.59 15.60
CA GLU A 129 10.57 -27.73 16.66
C GLU A 129 11.26 -28.54 17.75
N TYR A 130 12.14 -27.85 18.46
CA TYR A 130 12.76 -28.34 19.67
C TYR A 130 12.16 -27.57 20.84
N ILE A 131 11.63 -28.31 21.80
CA ILE A 131 10.94 -27.79 22.96
C ILE A 131 11.79 -28.08 24.18
N THR A 132 11.91 -27.10 25.06
CA THR A 132 12.48 -27.25 26.40
C THR A 132 11.46 -26.72 27.38
N PHE A 133 11.38 -27.41 28.50
CA PHE A 133 10.59 -27.04 29.67
C PHE A 133 11.54 -27.04 30.87
N SER A 134 11.17 -26.33 31.94
CA SER A 134 11.96 -26.37 33.16
C SER A 134 11.63 -27.66 33.93
N THR A 135 12.15 -27.77 35.14
CA THR A 135 11.69 -28.82 36.04
C THR A 135 10.34 -28.40 36.57
N MET A 136 9.31 -29.15 36.20
CA MET A 136 7.93 -28.76 36.39
C MET A 136 7.52 -28.61 37.85
N ASN A 137 6.79 -27.54 38.12
CA ASN A 137 6.33 -27.19 39.46
C ASN A 137 4.81 -27.32 39.59
N THR A 138 4.38 -27.60 40.80
CA THR A 138 3.00 -27.81 41.22
C THR A 138 2.70 -26.98 42.46
N ASP A 139 1.46 -26.53 42.58
CA ASP A 139 0.91 -25.81 43.74
C ASP A 139 0.24 -26.85 44.65
N LEU A 140 0.98 -27.30 45.67
CA LEU A 140 0.60 -28.37 46.60
C LEU A 140 0.46 -27.89 48.05
N GLU A 141 1.03 -26.75 48.41
CA GLU A 141 0.96 -26.21 49.77
C GLU A 141 0.81 -24.68 49.74
N ASN A 142 0.45 -24.10 50.87
CA ASN A 142 0.58 -22.67 51.11
C ASN A 142 1.39 -22.43 52.39
N SER A 143 1.44 -21.16 52.85
CA SER A 143 2.11 -20.80 54.10
C SER A 143 1.59 -21.52 55.36
N GLU A 144 0.40 -22.12 55.30
CA GLU A 144 -0.27 -22.80 56.41
C GLU A 144 -0.08 -24.33 56.36
N GLY A 145 0.20 -24.94 55.20
CA GLY A 145 0.43 -26.38 55.04
C GLY A 145 -0.02 -26.95 53.68
N GLU A 146 0.04 -28.29 53.55
CA GLU A 146 -0.31 -29.02 52.31
C GLU A 146 -1.83 -29.02 52.06
N TYR A 147 -2.23 -28.85 50.80
CA TYR A 147 -3.64 -28.90 50.41
C TYR A 147 -4.18 -30.33 50.44
N ILE A 148 -5.28 -30.51 51.16
CA ILE A 148 -6.08 -31.73 51.18
C ILE A 148 -7.36 -31.50 50.39
N TYR A 149 -7.57 -32.33 49.38
CA TYR A 149 -8.76 -32.31 48.56
C TYR A 149 -9.80 -33.30 49.09
N LEU A 150 -11.01 -32.79 49.37
CA LEU A 150 -12.10 -33.59 49.91
C LEU A 150 -13.24 -33.81 48.89
N PRO A 151 -14.02 -34.90 49.01
CA PRO A 151 -15.13 -35.19 48.11
C PRO A 151 -16.27 -34.15 48.15
N ASP A 152 -16.33 -33.33 49.19
CA ASP A 152 -17.26 -32.19 49.29
C ASP A 152 -16.87 -31.01 48.38
N GLY A 153 -15.74 -31.12 47.66
CA GLY A 153 -15.20 -30.14 46.75
C GLY A 153 -14.34 -29.06 47.40
N THR A 154 -14.23 -29.08 48.73
CA THR A 154 -13.39 -28.14 49.46
C THR A 154 -11.91 -28.53 49.34
N ILE A 155 -11.07 -27.49 49.39
CA ILE A 155 -9.63 -27.61 49.61
C ILE A 155 -9.41 -27.21 51.06
N ARG A 156 -8.67 -28.01 51.83
CA ARG A 156 -8.42 -27.70 53.24
C ARG A 156 -6.94 -27.80 53.58
N VAL A 157 -6.52 -26.99 54.54
CA VAL A 157 -5.23 -27.06 55.20
C VAL A 157 -5.54 -27.16 56.70
N ASP A 158 -5.04 -28.20 57.36
CA ASP A 158 -5.33 -28.48 58.78
C ASP A 158 -6.84 -28.39 59.13
N ASP A 159 -7.69 -29.05 58.33
CA ASP A 159 -9.17 -29.06 58.44
C ASP A 159 -9.90 -27.72 58.22
N VAL A 160 -9.17 -26.63 57.92
CA VAL A 160 -9.75 -25.33 57.58
C VAL A 160 -9.88 -25.18 56.07
N VAL A 161 -11.02 -24.68 55.59
CA VAL A 161 -11.22 -24.40 54.17
C VAL A 161 -10.21 -23.35 53.69
N ALA A 162 -9.35 -23.75 52.79
CA ALA A 162 -8.29 -22.95 52.21
C ALA A 162 -8.55 -22.68 50.72
N LYS A 163 -7.87 -21.67 50.19
CA LYS A 163 -7.77 -21.43 48.75
C LYS A 163 -6.33 -21.60 48.34
N ARG A 164 -6.14 -22.09 47.12
CA ARG A 164 -4.82 -22.08 46.46
C ARG A 164 -4.30 -20.67 46.34
N ASP A 165 -3.02 -20.49 46.62
CA ASP A 165 -2.31 -19.23 46.40
C ASP A 165 -1.71 -19.14 44.98
N TYR A 166 -1.73 -20.24 44.20
CA TYR A 166 -1.25 -20.33 42.83
C TYR A 166 0.24 -20.04 42.70
N ILE A 167 0.98 -20.27 43.78
CA ILE A 167 2.43 -20.30 43.77
C ILE A 167 2.83 -21.75 43.46
N TYR A 168 3.64 -21.93 42.42
CA TYR A 168 4.09 -23.25 41.99
C TYR A 168 5.52 -23.43 42.49
N GLU A 169 5.69 -23.59 43.81
CA GLU A 169 7.01 -23.73 44.46
C GLU A 169 7.52 -25.18 44.49
N THR A 170 6.61 -26.14 44.36
CA THR A 170 6.93 -27.52 44.65
C THR A 170 7.28 -28.29 43.38
N ASN A 171 8.49 -28.84 43.32
CA ASN A 171 8.98 -29.51 42.12
C ASN A 171 8.67 -31.02 42.10
N PHE A 172 8.02 -31.52 41.04
CA PHE A 172 7.63 -32.94 40.93
C PHE A 172 8.80 -33.91 41.01
N GLN A 173 9.94 -33.57 40.38
CA GLN A 173 11.12 -34.43 40.33
C GLN A 173 11.75 -34.57 41.71
N THR A 174 11.87 -33.47 42.45
CA THR A 174 12.46 -33.50 43.80
C THR A 174 11.64 -34.30 44.80
N LEU A 175 10.31 -34.28 44.65
CA LEU A 175 9.40 -35.07 45.45
C LEU A 175 9.42 -36.56 45.10
N ASN A 176 9.84 -36.92 43.89
CA ASN A 176 9.70 -38.27 43.32
C ASN A 176 8.29 -38.84 43.56
N ARG A 177 7.26 -38.00 43.34
CA ARG A 177 5.86 -38.29 43.70
C ARG A 177 5.32 -39.51 42.94
N PHE A 178 5.82 -39.75 41.72
CA PHE A 178 5.35 -40.80 40.83
C PHE A 178 6.34 -41.97 40.64
N GLY A 179 7.44 -41.99 41.39
CA GLY A 179 8.41 -43.08 41.35
C GLY A 179 9.26 -43.09 40.07
N ARG A 180 9.65 -41.90 39.57
CA ARG A 180 10.54 -41.72 38.42
C ARG A 180 11.82 -41.03 38.84
N ASP A 181 12.96 -41.64 38.52
CA ASP A 181 14.28 -41.14 38.94
C ASP A 181 14.84 -40.04 38.01
N LYS A 182 14.33 -39.92 36.77
CA LYS A 182 14.76 -38.90 35.81
C LYS A 182 13.71 -38.72 34.71
N GLN A 183 13.37 -37.47 34.40
CA GLN A 183 12.52 -37.12 33.28
C GLN A 183 13.30 -36.43 32.15
N THR A 184 12.71 -36.47 30.96
CA THR A 184 13.13 -35.66 29.82
C THR A 184 12.73 -34.20 30.04
N THR A 185 13.62 -33.23 29.87
CA THR A 185 13.30 -31.78 29.95
C THR A 185 13.33 -31.11 28.58
N SER A 186 13.47 -31.89 27.52
CA SER A 186 13.53 -31.39 26.16
C SER A 186 13.11 -32.45 25.14
N VAL A 187 12.27 -32.07 24.18
CA VAL A 187 11.70 -32.99 23.18
C VAL A 187 11.69 -32.35 21.80
N ILE A 188 11.63 -33.19 20.78
CA ILE A 188 11.38 -32.75 19.40
C ILE A 188 9.90 -32.90 19.13
N ALA A 189 9.29 -31.89 18.51
CA ALA A 189 7.87 -31.88 18.20
C ALA A 189 7.63 -31.54 16.72
N LEU A 190 6.43 -31.91 16.24
CA LEU A 190 5.92 -31.40 14.98
C LEU A 190 4.97 -30.25 15.26
N VAL A 191 5.11 -29.17 14.48
CA VAL A 191 4.28 -27.99 14.60
C VAL A 191 3.60 -27.67 13.27
N GLY A 192 2.29 -27.46 13.33
CA GLY A 192 1.48 -27.01 12.20
C GLY A 192 0.75 -25.71 12.52
N ASP A 193 0.87 -24.71 11.66
CA ASP A 193 0.16 -23.44 11.79
C ASP A 193 -0.87 -23.29 10.68
N ALA A 194 -2.04 -22.73 11.03
CA ALA A 194 -3.02 -22.28 10.05
C ALA A 194 -3.54 -20.90 10.47
N GLY A 195 -3.71 -20.01 9.49
CA GLY A 195 -4.16 -18.65 9.79
C GLY A 195 -4.38 -17.76 8.58
N LEU A 196 -4.56 -16.48 8.89
CA LEU A 196 -4.80 -15.40 7.95
C LEU A 196 -3.79 -14.27 8.17
N ASP A 197 -3.13 -13.85 7.10
CA ASP A 197 -2.32 -12.63 7.04
C ASP A 197 -3.15 -11.49 6.44
N PHE A 198 -3.29 -10.41 7.19
CA PHE A 198 -3.92 -9.15 6.80
C PHE A 198 -2.83 -8.14 6.43
N LYS A 199 -2.73 -7.79 5.14
CA LYS A 199 -1.83 -6.76 4.63
C LYS A 199 -2.37 -5.38 5.03
N ILE A 200 -1.64 -4.68 5.90
CA ILE A 200 -1.95 -3.30 6.28
C ILE A 200 -1.27 -2.34 5.30
N THR A 201 0.03 -2.54 5.07
CA THR A 201 0.82 -1.81 4.06
C THR A 201 1.70 -2.80 3.28
N ASN A 202 2.54 -2.30 2.35
CA ASN A 202 3.53 -3.15 1.69
C ASN A 202 4.60 -3.72 2.65
N ARG A 203 4.78 -3.10 3.83
CA ARG A 203 5.82 -3.47 4.81
C ARG A 203 5.28 -4.00 6.13
N VAL A 204 3.99 -3.82 6.41
CA VAL A 204 3.37 -4.20 7.67
C VAL A 204 2.19 -5.11 7.41
N SER A 205 2.16 -6.27 8.08
CA SER A 205 1.01 -7.17 8.07
C SER A 205 0.66 -7.63 9.48
N LEU A 206 -0.63 -7.89 9.69
CA LEU A 206 -1.17 -8.47 10.92
C LEU A 206 -1.53 -9.92 10.64
N ARG A 207 -1.06 -10.85 11.46
CA ARG A 207 -1.33 -12.28 11.38
C ARG A 207 -2.27 -12.68 12.50
N LEU A 208 -3.30 -13.46 12.17
CA LEU A 208 -4.13 -14.19 13.12
C LEU A 208 -4.00 -15.67 12.81
N ALA A 209 -3.55 -16.48 13.77
CA ALA A 209 -3.27 -17.89 13.51
C ALA A 209 -3.42 -18.76 14.77
N GLY A 210 -3.67 -20.04 14.53
CA GLY A 210 -3.55 -21.09 15.53
C GLY A 210 -2.47 -22.08 15.11
N SER A 211 -1.65 -22.50 16.05
CA SER A 211 -0.69 -23.59 15.86
C SER A 211 -1.02 -24.77 16.77
N LEU A 212 -0.69 -25.97 16.29
CA LEU A 212 -0.78 -27.23 17.04
C LEU A 212 0.62 -27.84 17.11
N HIS A 213 1.05 -28.17 18.32
CA HIS A 213 2.39 -28.65 18.68
C HIS A 213 2.28 -30.06 19.26
N TYR A 214 2.80 -31.05 18.54
CA TYR A 214 2.70 -32.47 18.89
C TYR A 214 4.06 -32.99 19.35
N THR A 215 4.19 -33.32 20.64
CA THR A 215 5.49 -33.42 21.31
C THR A 215 6.09 -34.82 21.38
N PHE A 216 5.38 -35.84 20.85
CA PHE A 216 5.77 -37.26 20.86
C PHE A 216 6.18 -37.80 22.23
N THR A 217 5.75 -37.15 23.30
CA THR A 217 6.04 -37.50 24.68
C THR A 217 4.76 -37.40 25.49
N ASP A 218 4.68 -38.21 26.53
CA ASP A 218 3.61 -38.28 27.54
C ASP A 218 4.14 -37.75 28.90
N GLU A 219 5.24 -37.00 28.88
CA GLU A 219 5.98 -36.60 30.07
C GLU A 219 5.85 -35.11 30.41
N ILE A 220 5.10 -34.32 29.63
CA ILE A 220 5.07 -32.86 29.75
C ILE A 220 4.39 -32.40 31.03
N ASP A 221 3.47 -33.17 31.63
CA ASP A 221 2.79 -32.84 32.90
C ASP A 221 3.17 -33.77 34.07
N ASP A 222 4.17 -34.63 33.88
CA ASP A 222 4.65 -35.68 34.80
C ASP A 222 3.66 -36.84 35.04
N VAL A 223 2.53 -36.88 34.34
CA VAL A 223 1.51 -37.93 34.48
C VAL A 223 1.54 -38.86 33.28
N SER A 224 2.47 -39.83 33.27
CA SER A 224 2.62 -40.76 32.14
C SER A 224 2.22 -42.20 32.47
N ASN A 225 2.09 -43.04 31.44
CA ASN A 225 1.98 -44.51 31.62
C ASN A 225 3.21 -45.16 32.29
N GLU A 226 4.36 -44.48 32.31
CA GLU A 226 5.61 -45.00 32.87
C GLU A 226 5.69 -44.81 34.41
N ASN A 227 4.77 -44.06 35.00
CA ASN A 227 4.71 -43.84 36.43
C ASN A 227 4.54 -45.15 37.20
N THR A 228 5.34 -45.35 38.26
CA THR A 228 5.37 -46.61 39.04
C THR A 228 4.62 -46.52 40.36
N LYS A 229 4.32 -45.30 40.83
CA LYS A 229 3.61 -45.00 42.07
C LYS A 229 2.73 -43.75 41.89
N GLY A 230 1.80 -43.54 42.81
CA GLY A 230 0.90 -42.38 42.73
C GLY A 230 -0.05 -42.48 41.54
N ARG A 231 -0.12 -41.41 40.74
CA ARG A 231 -1.00 -41.33 39.57
C ARG A 231 -0.30 -41.88 38.33
N ILE A 232 -0.97 -42.78 37.62
CA ILE A 232 -0.51 -43.36 36.35
C ILE A 232 -1.38 -42.78 35.23
N GLY A 233 -0.74 -42.19 34.23
CA GLY A 233 -1.36 -41.58 33.05
C GLY A 233 -1.79 -42.61 32.00
N ASP A 234 -2.30 -42.11 30.87
CA ASP A 234 -2.56 -42.93 29.70
C ASP A 234 -1.29 -43.03 28.83
N SER A 235 -1.40 -43.45 27.57
CA SER A 235 -0.23 -43.64 26.68
C SER A 235 -0.27 -42.73 25.46
N LYS A 236 -1.15 -41.72 25.47
CA LYS A 236 -1.23 -40.73 24.42
C LYS A 236 -0.09 -39.76 24.61
N ASN A 237 0.29 -39.09 23.54
CA ASN A 237 1.28 -38.03 23.66
C ASN A 237 0.58 -36.73 24.01
N ASP A 238 1.26 -35.95 24.83
CA ASP A 238 0.95 -34.58 25.11
C ASP A 238 1.03 -33.72 23.84
N MET A 239 0.21 -32.69 23.84
CA MET A 239 0.23 -31.68 22.80
C MET A 239 -0.22 -30.35 23.38
N PHE A 240 0.06 -29.27 22.68
CA PHE A 240 -0.54 -27.98 23.01
C PHE A 240 -0.89 -27.22 21.75
N SER A 241 -1.85 -26.32 21.88
CA SER A 241 -2.17 -25.35 20.83
C SER A 241 -1.76 -23.97 21.27
N PHE A 242 -1.40 -23.13 20.31
CA PHE A 242 -1.10 -21.73 20.55
C PHE A 242 -1.89 -20.87 19.57
N THR A 243 -2.84 -20.10 20.11
CA THR A 243 -3.62 -19.14 19.32
C THR A 243 -3.01 -17.76 19.50
N TYR A 244 -2.62 -17.11 18.41
CA TYR A 244 -1.82 -15.90 18.47
C TYR A 244 -2.17 -14.85 17.42
N VAL A 245 -1.84 -13.61 17.78
CA VAL A 245 -1.83 -12.45 16.91
C VAL A 245 -0.40 -11.99 16.77
N ALA A 246 0.07 -11.73 15.54
CA ALA A 246 1.43 -11.24 15.31
C ALA A 246 1.47 -10.07 14.33
N LEU A 247 2.35 -9.11 14.61
CA LEU A 247 2.67 -8.02 13.69
C LEU A 247 3.97 -8.38 12.96
N ASN A 248 3.89 -8.49 11.63
CA ASN A 248 5.07 -8.70 10.78
C ASN A 248 5.52 -7.38 10.19
N LEU A 249 6.83 -7.13 10.28
CA LEU A 249 7.51 -5.89 9.92
C LEU A 249 8.64 -6.18 8.95
N ASP A 250 8.47 -5.74 7.71
CA ASP A 250 9.48 -5.77 6.67
C ASP A 250 10.28 -4.46 6.68
N LEU A 251 11.41 -4.50 7.39
CA LEU A 251 12.23 -3.32 7.64
C LEU A 251 13.25 -3.06 6.53
N PHE A 252 13.75 -4.12 5.89
CA PHE A 252 14.97 -4.06 5.10
C PHE A 252 14.79 -4.45 3.63
N SER A 253 13.64 -4.99 3.22
CA SER A 253 13.42 -5.30 1.80
C SER A 253 13.31 -4.03 0.96
N GLU A 254 13.74 -4.14 -0.29
CA GLU A 254 13.54 -3.09 -1.25
C GLU A 254 12.05 -2.86 -1.53
N ALA A 255 11.68 -1.60 -1.77
CA ALA A 255 10.34 -1.27 -2.20
C ALA A 255 10.07 -1.89 -3.59
N LYS A 256 8.87 -2.46 -3.76
CA LYS A 256 8.43 -3.02 -5.05
C LYS A 256 8.33 -1.95 -6.14
N THR A 257 8.04 -0.74 -5.73
CA THR A 257 7.96 0.43 -6.60
C THR A 257 8.89 1.51 -6.07
N LYS A 258 9.55 2.21 -7.00
CA LYS A 258 10.36 3.39 -6.71
C LYS A 258 9.76 4.55 -7.49
N ILE A 259 9.67 5.70 -6.83
CA ILE A 259 9.33 6.94 -7.52
C ILE A 259 10.60 7.38 -8.23
N MET A 260 10.55 7.45 -9.55
CA MET A 260 11.63 7.95 -10.38
C MET A 260 11.21 9.30 -10.94
N GLU A 261 12.15 10.24 -10.88
CA GLU A 261 12.02 11.51 -11.58
C GLU A 261 12.46 11.28 -13.03
N SER A 262 11.50 11.35 -13.94
CA SER A 262 11.72 11.31 -15.38
C SER A 262 12.38 12.61 -15.84
N LEU A 263 13.22 12.53 -16.87
CA LEU A 263 13.75 13.73 -17.50
C LEU A 263 12.59 14.49 -18.17
N PHE A 264 12.62 15.82 -18.16
CA PHE A 264 11.60 16.64 -18.84
C PHE A 264 11.38 16.21 -20.31
N LEU A 265 12.44 15.76 -20.98
CA LEU A 265 12.41 15.28 -22.37
C LEU A 265 11.58 13.99 -22.56
N ASP A 266 11.45 13.14 -21.53
CA ASP A 266 10.71 11.86 -21.62
C ASP A 266 9.20 12.04 -21.41
N VAL A 267 8.76 13.22 -20.95
CA VAL A 267 7.34 13.61 -20.80
C VAL A 267 6.79 14.19 -22.12
N SER A 268 7.64 14.33 -23.15
CA SER A 268 7.37 15.10 -24.38
C SER A 268 6.38 14.51 -25.38
N GLY A 269 5.74 13.37 -25.09
CA GLY A 269 4.76 12.76 -26.00
C GLY A 269 3.46 13.56 -26.18
N ASP A 270 3.15 14.46 -25.25
CA ASP A 270 1.91 15.26 -25.21
C ASP A 270 2.20 16.75 -24.90
N PHE A 271 3.47 17.18 -25.03
CA PHE A 271 3.82 18.59 -24.79
C PHE A 271 3.46 19.41 -26.02
N ASP A 272 2.40 20.19 -25.89
CA ASP A 272 2.05 21.20 -26.89
C ASP A 272 3.10 22.31 -26.86
N TYR A 273 3.86 22.44 -27.96
CA TYR A 273 4.88 23.48 -28.12
C TYR A 273 4.29 24.90 -28.13
N THR A 274 2.97 25.05 -28.23
CA THR A 274 2.29 26.34 -28.05
C THR A 274 2.41 26.89 -26.62
N ILE A 275 2.70 26.05 -25.62
CA ILE A 275 2.87 26.47 -24.22
C ILE A 275 4.13 27.33 -24.02
N ILE A 276 5.11 27.21 -24.93
CA ILE A 276 6.35 28.00 -24.93
C ILE A 276 6.40 29.00 -26.09
N ALA A 277 5.28 29.23 -26.77
CA ALA A 277 5.17 30.26 -27.78
C ALA A 277 4.90 31.63 -27.15
N ASP A 278 5.28 32.67 -27.87
CA ASP A 278 4.93 34.06 -27.64
C ASP A 278 4.21 34.49 -28.93
N SER A 279 2.88 34.45 -28.91
CA SER A 279 2.04 34.57 -30.10
C SER A 279 2.00 36.00 -30.66
N ASP A 280 2.13 37.01 -29.80
CA ASP A 280 2.09 38.43 -30.17
C ASP A 280 3.48 39.11 -30.18
N ASN A 281 4.52 38.38 -29.79
CA ASN A 281 5.93 38.77 -29.80
C ASN A 281 6.22 39.99 -28.91
N ASP A 282 5.52 40.11 -27.79
CA ASP A 282 5.75 41.18 -26.80
C ASP A 282 6.88 40.85 -25.79
N GLY A 283 7.41 39.61 -25.84
CA GLY A 283 8.49 39.14 -24.99
C GLY A 283 8.02 38.35 -23.77
N VAL A 284 6.72 38.15 -23.58
CA VAL A 284 6.12 37.31 -22.54
C VAL A 284 5.50 36.07 -23.18
N LEU A 285 5.80 34.89 -22.63
CA LEU A 285 5.24 33.64 -23.17
C LEU A 285 3.73 33.58 -22.96
N ASP A 286 2.99 32.97 -23.90
CA ASP A 286 1.52 32.85 -23.88
C ASP A 286 0.98 32.25 -22.56
N LEU A 287 1.74 31.38 -21.88
CA LEU A 287 1.35 30.80 -20.58
C LEU A 287 1.36 31.84 -19.43
N ALA A 288 2.22 32.86 -19.54
CA ALA A 288 2.44 33.89 -18.54
C ALA A 288 1.87 35.27 -18.95
N ASP A 289 1.39 35.40 -20.18
CA ASP A 289 0.78 36.62 -20.70
C ASP A 289 -0.70 36.72 -20.31
N ASN A 290 -1.06 37.83 -19.66
CA ASN A 290 -2.45 38.15 -19.29
C ASN A 290 -3.16 38.98 -20.37
N CYS A 291 -2.42 39.58 -21.29
CA CYS A 291 -2.86 40.57 -22.26
C CYS A 291 -2.63 40.08 -23.69
N PHE A 292 -3.19 38.90 -23.99
CA PHE A 292 -3.14 38.28 -25.32
C PHE A 292 -3.46 39.29 -26.45
N ASN A 293 -2.51 39.47 -27.37
CA ASN A 293 -2.52 40.40 -28.51
C ASN A 293 -2.00 41.82 -28.21
N THR A 294 -0.92 41.95 -27.43
CA THR A 294 -0.18 43.21 -27.37
C THR A 294 0.43 43.53 -28.74
N PRO A 295 0.29 44.77 -29.25
CA PRO A 295 0.91 45.14 -30.52
C PRO A 295 2.44 45.05 -30.46
N GLU A 296 3.05 44.52 -31.52
CA GLU A 296 4.52 44.39 -31.63
C GLU A 296 5.23 45.72 -31.38
N GLY A 297 6.23 45.70 -30.49
CA GLY A 297 7.07 46.85 -30.17
C GLY A 297 6.55 47.77 -29.07
N ILE A 298 5.45 47.43 -28.42
CA ILE A 298 4.97 48.11 -27.20
C ILE A 298 5.69 47.54 -25.97
N GLU A 299 6.13 48.41 -25.05
CA GLU A 299 6.70 47.97 -23.79
C GLU A 299 5.61 47.41 -22.87
N VAL A 300 5.82 46.19 -22.40
CA VAL A 300 4.92 45.47 -21.48
C VAL A 300 5.55 45.25 -20.11
N ASP A 301 4.70 45.00 -19.13
CA ASP A 301 5.13 44.60 -17.79
C ASP A 301 5.49 43.10 -17.71
N SER A 302 5.77 42.59 -16.50
CA SER A 302 6.15 41.20 -16.29
C SER A 302 5.07 40.17 -16.60
N VAL A 303 3.85 40.61 -16.91
CA VAL A 303 2.71 39.74 -17.23
C VAL A 303 2.15 40.01 -18.64
N GLY A 304 2.91 40.67 -19.51
CA GLY A 304 2.54 40.91 -20.92
C GLY A 304 1.57 42.06 -21.12
N CYS A 305 1.23 42.81 -20.07
CA CYS A 305 0.29 43.91 -20.18
C CYS A 305 0.98 45.25 -20.48
N PRO A 306 0.48 46.04 -21.45
CA PRO A 306 0.97 47.39 -21.71
C PRO A 306 0.86 48.30 -20.48
N PHE A 307 1.81 49.25 -20.34
CA PHE A 307 1.78 50.23 -19.26
C PHE A 307 0.57 51.16 -19.34
N ASP A 308 -0.05 51.39 -18.17
CA ASP A 308 -1.15 52.33 -17.91
C ASP A 308 -0.76 53.12 -16.64
N ASP A 309 -0.29 54.36 -16.85
CA ASP A 309 0.33 55.18 -15.80
C ASP A 309 -0.69 55.80 -14.85
N ASP A 310 -1.86 56.20 -15.36
CA ASP A 310 -2.92 56.87 -14.61
C ASP A 310 -4.03 55.92 -14.11
N LYS A 311 -4.02 54.68 -14.62
CA LYS A 311 -4.84 53.54 -14.23
C LYS A 311 -6.32 53.72 -14.53
N ASP A 312 -6.62 54.39 -15.64
CA ASP A 312 -7.98 54.56 -16.14
C ASP A 312 -8.50 53.36 -16.96
N GLY A 313 -7.61 52.41 -17.30
CA GLY A 313 -7.91 51.20 -18.07
C GLY A 313 -7.60 51.32 -19.57
N VAL A 314 -7.06 52.45 -20.05
CA VAL A 314 -6.58 52.66 -21.40
C VAL A 314 -5.05 52.72 -21.38
N PRO A 315 -4.34 51.80 -22.05
CA PRO A 315 -2.87 51.83 -22.09
C PRO A 315 -2.29 53.13 -22.65
N ASN A 316 -1.14 53.54 -22.12
CA ASN A 316 -0.44 54.78 -22.48
C ASN A 316 -0.23 54.98 -23.99
N PHE A 317 -0.09 53.89 -24.77
CA PHE A 317 0.11 53.97 -26.22
C PHE A 317 -1.17 54.33 -27.01
N LYS A 318 -2.33 54.15 -26.39
CA LYS A 318 -3.67 54.43 -26.94
C LYS A 318 -4.37 55.59 -26.23
N ASP A 319 -3.83 56.02 -25.11
CA ASP A 319 -4.36 57.10 -24.28
C ASP A 319 -3.93 58.49 -24.81
N ASN A 320 -4.92 59.35 -25.04
CA ASN A 320 -4.74 60.75 -25.45
C ASN A 320 -4.59 61.70 -24.26
N ASP A 321 -4.94 61.29 -23.03
CA ASP A 321 -4.85 62.06 -21.79
C ASP A 321 -4.14 61.25 -20.68
N LEU A 322 -2.82 61.15 -20.80
CA LEU A 322 -1.88 60.42 -19.92
C LEU A 322 -1.90 60.79 -18.41
N ALA A 323 -2.81 61.66 -17.99
CA ALA A 323 -2.93 62.12 -16.60
C ALA A 323 -4.39 62.40 -16.25
N SER A 324 -5.29 61.49 -16.61
CA SER A 324 -6.69 61.56 -16.22
C SER A 324 -6.83 61.56 -14.69
N VAL A 325 -7.94 62.12 -14.20
CA VAL A 325 -8.20 62.15 -12.76
C VAL A 325 -8.41 60.73 -12.27
N THR A 326 -7.77 60.33 -11.16
CA THR A 326 -7.93 58.98 -10.60
C THR A 326 -9.41 58.61 -10.41
N ASN A 327 -9.86 57.52 -11.04
CA ASN A 327 -11.26 57.05 -11.14
C ASN A 327 -12.18 57.89 -12.06
N ALA A 328 -11.63 58.69 -12.98
CA ALA A 328 -12.40 59.28 -14.06
C ALA A 328 -13.00 58.18 -14.94
N ILE A 329 -14.20 58.43 -15.48
CA ILE A 329 -14.77 57.57 -16.51
C ILE A 329 -14.28 58.14 -17.83
N VAL A 330 -13.44 57.39 -18.53
CA VAL A 330 -12.83 57.80 -19.79
C VAL A 330 -13.49 57.15 -20.99
N ASP A 331 -13.25 57.69 -22.18
CA ASP A 331 -13.62 57.06 -23.45
C ASP A 331 -12.57 56.03 -23.92
N GLU A 332 -12.77 55.46 -25.11
CA GLU A 332 -11.88 54.45 -25.71
C GLU A 332 -10.46 54.95 -26.02
N ASN A 333 -10.21 56.25 -25.88
CA ASN A 333 -8.94 56.92 -26.07
C ASN A 333 -8.44 57.62 -24.79
N GLY A 334 -8.96 57.27 -23.61
CA GLY A 334 -8.49 57.78 -22.31
C GLY A 334 -8.93 59.20 -21.95
N VAL A 335 -9.83 59.83 -22.75
CA VAL A 335 -10.29 61.20 -22.44
C VAL A 335 -11.46 61.18 -21.45
N GLU A 336 -11.37 61.97 -20.38
CA GLU A 336 -12.42 62.09 -19.35
C GLU A 336 -13.78 62.51 -19.95
N LEU A 337 -14.82 61.71 -19.69
CA LEU A 337 -16.18 61.99 -20.11
C LEU A 337 -16.86 62.98 -19.15
N THR A 338 -17.50 64.00 -19.72
CA THR A 338 -18.37 64.91 -18.97
C THR A 338 -19.65 64.20 -18.49
N PRO A 339 -20.33 64.70 -17.43
CA PRO A 339 -21.59 64.12 -16.95
C PRO A 339 -22.67 63.97 -18.04
N ASP A 340 -22.73 64.92 -18.99
CA ASP A 340 -23.68 64.87 -20.11
C ASP A 340 -23.30 63.77 -21.12
N GLN A 341 -22.00 63.53 -21.36
CA GLN A 341 -21.52 62.46 -22.23
C GLN A 341 -21.71 61.07 -21.58
N ILE A 342 -21.47 60.96 -20.27
CA ILE A 342 -21.77 59.73 -19.50
C ILE A 342 -23.25 59.41 -19.60
N LEU A 343 -24.13 60.40 -19.39
CA LEU A 343 -25.57 60.23 -19.51
C LEU A 343 -25.99 59.85 -20.94
N ALA A 344 -25.36 60.44 -21.96
CA ALA A 344 -25.61 60.08 -23.36
C ALA A 344 -25.18 58.63 -23.69
N ASN A 345 -24.05 58.16 -23.13
CA ASN A 345 -23.59 56.78 -23.30
C ASN A 345 -24.47 55.77 -22.55
N LEU A 346 -24.99 56.13 -21.37
CA LEU A 346 -25.97 55.31 -20.62
C LEU A 346 -27.34 55.24 -21.30
N LEU A 347 -27.71 56.29 -22.03
CA LEU A 347 -28.97 56.39 -22.78
C LEU A 347 -28.85 55.93 -24.23
N GLN A 348 -27.78 55.21 -24.59
CA GLN A 348 -27.72 54.56 -25.90
C GLN A 348 -28.96 53.69 -26.07
N ASP A 349 -29.79 54.06 -27.05
CA ASP A 349 -30.91 53.27 -27.51
C ASP A 349 -30.30 52.09 -28.29
N ILE A 350 -29.73 51.13 -27.56
CA ILE A 350 -29.10 49.94 -28.14
C ILE A 350 -30.24 49.19 -28.82
N GLN A 351 -30.36 49.37 -30.12
CA GLN A 351 -31.29 48.62 -30.94
C GLN A 351 -30.95 47.13 -30.75
N ALA A 352 -31.88 46.38 -30.16
CA ALA A 352 -31.65 44.96 -29.90
C ALA A 352 -31.31 44.26 -31.22
N VAL A 353 -30.07 43.78 -31.32
CA VAL A 353 -29.59 43.07 -32.50
C VAL A 353 -30.02 41.61 -32.41
N MET A 354 -30.45 41.02 -33.52
CA MET A 354 -30.74 39.58 -33.57
C MET A 354 -29.47 38.79 -33.22
N ARG A 355 -29.61 37.69 -32.46
CA ARG A 355 -28.47 36.84 -32.06
C ARG A 355 -27.63 36.33 -33.24
N THR A 356 -28.21 36.25 -34.44
CA THR A 356 -27.50 35.86 -35.67
C THR A 356 -26.51 36.91 -36.15
N ASP A 357 -26.72 38.17 -35.78
CA ASP A 357 -25.96 39.32 -36.27
C ASP A 357 -25.03 39.85 -35.16
N ALA A 358 -25.07 39.25 -33.96
CA ALA A 358 -24.15 39.52 -32.87
C ALA A 358 -22.84 38.75 -33.09
N TYR A 359 -21.74 39.48 -33.25
CA TYR A 359 -20.40 38.90 -33.30
C TYR A 359 -19.97 38.50 -31.87
N MET A 360 -19.91 37.20 -31.62
CA MET A 360 -19.42 36.64 -30.36
C MET A 360 -17.91 36.44 -30.45
N ILE A 361 -17.14 37.04 -29.54
CA ILE A 361 -15.72 36.71 -29.37
C ILE A 361 -15.66 35.47 -28.46
N PRO A 362 -15.28 34.28 -28.98
CA PRO A 362 -15.21 33.09 -28.15
C PRO A 362 -13.98 33.18 -27.24
N ILE A 363 -14.21 33.12 -25.93
CA ILE A 363 -13.15 33.02 -24.93
C ILE A 363 -12.78 31.53 -24.82
N GLY A 364 -11.73 31.15 -25.56
CA GLY A 364 -10.89 29.97 -25.30
C GLY A 364 -11.48 28.58 -25.54
N LEU A 365 -11.12 27.97 -26.68
CA LEU A 365 -10.33 26.72 -26.75
C LEU A 365 -10.05 26.41 -28.23
N GLY A 366 -8.79 26.55 -28.63
CA GLY A 366 -8.23 25.89 -29.81
C GLY A 366 -8.65 26.46 -31.16
N TRP A 367 -7.69 27.09 -31.83
CA TRP A 367 -7.75 27.36 -33.25
C TRP A 367 -8.09 26.08 -34.01
N SER A 368 -9.28 26.03 -34.60
CA SER A 368 -9.53 25.17 -35.75
C SER A 368 -9.96 26.08 -36.89
N LYS A 369 -8.98 26.68 -37.56
CA LYS A 369 -9.14 27.02 -38.98
C LYS A 369 -9.27 25.69 -39.73
N TYR A 370 -10.47 25.12 -39.75
CA TYR A 370 -10.83 24.23 -40.84
C TYR A 370 -10.94 25.10 -42.08
N SER A 371 -9.86 25.19 -42.85
CA SER A 371 -9.99 25.51 -44.25
C SER A 371 -10.74 24.34 -44.87
N GLN A 372 -12.06 24.48 -45.07
CA GLN A 372 -12.75 23.60 -46.01
C GLN A 372 -12.14 23.87 -47.39
N MET A 373 -11.11 23.12 -47.76
CA MET A 373 -10.64 23.09 -49.13
C MET A 373 -11.65 22.26 -49.93
N SER A 374 -12.60 22.92 -50.59
CA SER A 374 -13.41 22.24 -51.59
C SER A 374 -12.55 22.01 -52.84
N ASN A 375 -12.41 20.74 -53.25
CA ASN A 375 -11.64 20.26 -54.41
C ASN A 375 -10.13 20.29 -54.22
N VAL A 376 -9.63 19.49 -53.29
CA VAL A 376 -8.20 19.20 -53.15
C VAL A 376 -7.83 18.11 -54.18
N GLU A 377 -7.17 18.49 -55.27
CA GLU A 377 -6.53 17.52 -56.18
C GLU A 377 -5.12 17.23 -55.67
N ILE A 378 -4.72 15.95 -55.67
CA ILE A 378 -3.35 15.55 -55.31
C ILE A 378 -2.34 16.31 -56.18
N PRO A 379 -1.41 17.10 -55.59
CA PRO A 379 -0.35 17.77 -56.32
C PRO A 379 0.43 16.77 -57.17
N GLU A 380 0.84 17.17 -58.38
CA GLU A 380 1.55 16.29 -59.33
C GLU A 380 2.76 15.57 -58.72
N LYS A 381 3.44 16.20 -57.74
CA LYS A 381 4.58 15.61 -57.03
C LYS A 381 4.22 14.46 -56.10
N PHE A 382 2.97 14.37 -55.63
CA PHE A 382 2.49 13.35 -54.70
C PHE A 382 1.61 12.30 -55.38
N LYS A 383 1.19 12.49 -56.63
CA LYS A 383 0.44 11.47 -57.40
C LYS A 383 1.09 10.09 -57.45
N PRO A 384 2.43 9.93 -57.50
CA PRO A 384 3.04 8.60 -57.46
C PRO A 384 2.85 7.85 -56.12
N LEU A 385 2.41 8.53 -55.06
CA LEU A 385 2.17 7.96 -53.74
C LEU A 385 0.77 7.34 -53.61
N ASP A 386 -0.17 7.73 -54.46
CA ASP A 386 -1.51 7.14 -54.59
C ASP A 386 -1.39 5.83 -55.39
N ILE A 387 -1.24 4.71 -54.68
CA ILE A 387 -0.93 3.41 -55.26
C ILE A 387 -2.21 2.78 -55.82
N ASP A 388 -3.35 3.01 -55.18
CA ASP A 388 -4.64 2.45 -55.60
C ASP A 388 -5.43 3.35 -56.57
N ASN A 389 -4.92 4.56 -56.84
CA ASN A 389 -5.47 5.57 -57.76
C ASN A 389 -6.90 5.98 -57.41
N ASP A 390 -7.20 6.06 -56.11
CA ASP A 390 -8.51 6.51 -55.64
C ASP A 390 -8.62 8.04 -55.53
N GLY A 391 -7.52 8.76 -55.75
CA GLY A 391 -7.45 10.22 -55.67
C GLY A 391 -7.33 10.74 -54.24
N TYR A 392 -7.01 9.89 -53.27
CA TYR A 392 -6.84 10.20 -51.86
C TYR A 392 -5.55 9.55 -51.32
N ILE A 393 -4.73 10.30 -50.58
CA ILE A 393 -3.56 9.71 -49.92
C ILE A 393 -4.00 9.05 -48.64
N SER A 394 -4.02 7.71 -48.59
CA SER A 394 -4.33 6.98 -47.38
C SER A 394 -3.24 7.11 -46.31
N PHE A 395 -3.60 6.85 -45.05
CA PHE A 395 -2.65 6.87 -43.95
C PHE A 395 -1.50 5.86 -44.13
N GLU A 396 -1.78 4.72 -44.78
CA GLU A 396 -0.78 3.71 -45.09
C GLU A 396 0.20 4.19 -46.17
N GLU A 397 -0.26 4.92 -47.18
CA GLU A 397 0.57 5.52 -48.23
C GLU A 397 1.45 6.65 -47.70
N LEU A 398 0.89 7.50 -46.82
CA LEU A 398 1.64 8.52 -46.10
C LEU A 398 2.77 7.88 -45.27
N LEU A 399 2.45 6.89 -44.44
CA LEU A 399 3.43 6.17 -43.62
C LEU A 399 4.53 5.54 -44.47
N LYS A 400 4.16 4.96 -45.61
CA LYS A 400 5.13 4.37 -46.55
C LYS A 400 6.05 5.42 -47.15
N ALA A 401 5.53 6.60 -47.52
CA ALA A 401 6.32 7.71 -48.03
C ALA A 401 7.32 8.22 -46.98
N ILE A 402 6.88 8.39 -45.73
CA ILE A 402 7.71 8.83 -44.61
C ILE A 402 8.81 7.79 -44.31
N ASN A 403 8.47 6.50 -44.25
CA ASN A 403 9.45 5.44 -43.99
C ASN A 403 10.52 5.38 -45.10
N ASN A 404 10.10 5.47 -46.38
CA ASN A 404 11.04 5.49 -47.51
C ASN A 404 11.98 6.71 -47.48
N PHE A 405 11.51 7.86 -46.97
CA PHE A 405 12.36 9.03 -46.77
C PHE A 405 13.45 8.78 -45.73
N PHE A 406 13.11 8.16 -44.59
CA PHE A 406 14.09 7.85 -43.54
C PHE A 406 15.06 6.73 -43.93
N ASP A 407 14.62 5.79 -44.77
CA ASP A 407 15.47 4.71 -45.30
C ASP A 407 16.42 5.19 -46.43
N SER A 408 16.43 6.50 -46.75
CA SER A 408 17.28 7.13 -47.78
C SER A 408 17.04 6.64 -49.21
N ASP A 409 15.90 5.98 -49.45
CA ASP A 409 15.48 5.45 -50.76
C ASP A 409 14.49 6.38 -51.50
N GLY A 410 14.29 7.62 -51.01
CA GLY A 410 13.30 8.57 -51.53
C GLY A 410 13.86 9.73 -52.38
N GLU A 411 13.06 10.19 -53.35
CA GLU A 411 13.31 11.43 -54.14
C GLU A 411 12.86 12.72 -53.42
N PHE A 412 12.20 12.62 -52.27
CA PHE A 412 11.60 13.74 -51.52
C PHE A 412 12.59 14.42 -50.57
N LYS A 413 12.50 15.75 -50.48
CA LYS A 413 13.25 16.56 -49.50
C LYS A 413 12.47 16.65 -48.17
N PRO A 414 13.12 17.07 -47.06
CA PRO A 414 12.42 17.29 -45.79
C PRO A 414 11.18 18.18 -45.93
N ASP A 415 11.28 19.28 -46.69
CA ASP A 415 10.17 20.21 -46.94
C ASP A 415 8.99 19.54 -47.67
N ASP A 416 9.26 18.55 -48.54
CA ASP A 416 8.21 17.82 -49.26
C ASP A 416 7.42 16.89 -48.33
N ILE A 417 8.04 16.39 -47.26
CA ILE A 417 7.36 15.55 -46.25
C ILE A 417 6.40 16.38 -45.39
N TYR A 418 6.80 17.60 -45.02
CA TYR A 418 5.90 18.53 -44.33
C TYR A 418 4.70 18.91 -45.20
N GLU A 419 4.93 19.24 -46.47
CA GLU A 419 3.84 19.57 -47.40
C GLU A 419 2.91 18.38 -47.69
N LEU A 420 3.45 17.16 -47.76
CA LEU A 420 2.64 15.94 -47.90
C LEU A 420 1.77 15.70 -46.66
N ASN A 421 2.31 15.94 -45.47
CA ASN A 421 1.58 15.79 -44.21
C ASN A 421 0.45 16.84 -44.11
N ASP A 422 0.75 18.10 -44.44
CA ASP A 422 -0.25 19.17 -44.47
C ASP A 422 -1.36 18.86 -45.49
N PHE A 423 -0.99 18.35 -46.68
CA PHE A 423 -1.95 17.90 -47.68
C PHE A 423 -2.83 16.75 -47.19
N PHE A 424 -2.25 15.73 -46.55
CA PHE A 424 -2.98 14.58 -46.00
C PHE A 424 -4.08 14.99 -45.01
N PHE A 425 -3.83 16.03 -44.21
CA PHE A 425 -4.83 16.57 -43.29
C PHE A 425 -5.81 17.55 -43.94
N ALA A 426 -5.50 18.06 -45.13
CA ALA A 426 -6.31 19.05 -45.84
C ALA A 426 -7.24 18.45 -46.92
N GLN A 427 -6.91 17.28 -47.48
CA GLN A 427 -7.64 16.58 -48.55
C GLN A 427 -9.06 16.10 -48.20
#